data_AF-A0A8C6SN33-F1
#
_entry.id   AF-A0A8C6SN33-F1
#
_cell.length_a   1.000
_cell.length_b   1.000
_cell.length_c   1.000
_cell.angle_alpha   90.00
_cell.angle_beta   90.00
_cell.angle_gamma   90.00
#
_symmetry.space_group_name_H-M   'P 1'
#
loop_
_entity.id
_entity.type
_entity.pdbx_description
1 polymer ?
#
loop_
_entity_poly.entity_id
_entity_poly.type
_entity_poly.pdbx_seq_one_letter_code
_entity_poly.pdbx_strand_id
1 'polypeptide(L)'
;LWFKLKHFIGNIEETPEPIETNIIGKIPNWINGNFLRNGPGKFEIGNHKFNHWFDGMALLHQFKIDNGQVTYKSRFLSSSSYQVNKETSRIAVSEFGTLTMPDPCKNFFQRFLSRFELPKPTDNGNVNFMTYKGDYYVSTETNYMHKVDPETLESVKKVDWSKFIAVNGATAHPHTEPDGTTYNMGNSYSPKAHYNIIRVPPTKTNEDETLEGATVLCSIPSKDKSRPSYYHSFGESKHYVVFIEQPVKLDLMKIVPDLSCTNYDIFFIWLKLVSSSHNPSSMSELFKQIVYMHVSSPCAALSSGKVKKGGPPPK
;
A
#
# COMPACT_ATOMS: atom_id res chain seq x y z
N LEU A 1 -18.52 8.92 9.86
CA LEU A 1 -18.12 8.23 8.61
C LEU A 1 -18.65 6.80 8.53
N TRP A 2 -18.41 5.95 9.55
CA TRP A 2 -18.83 4.53 9.61
C TRP A 2 -20.32 4.25 9.29
N PHE A 3 -21.25 5.05 9.82
CA PHE A 3 -22.69 4.84 9.58
C PHE A 3 -23.15 5.06 8.12
N LYS A 4 -22.43 5.85 7.31
CA LYS A 4 -22.75 6.04 5.89
C LYS A 4 -22.18 4.93 4.99
N LEU A 5 -21.17 4.19 5.45
CA LEU A 5 -20.53 3.13 4.70
C LEU A 5 -21.26 1.77 4.78
N LYS A 6 -22.22 1.62 5.69
CA LYS A 6 -22.93 0.33 5.90
C LYS A 6 -23.68 -0.18 4.66
N HIS A 7 -24.09 0.72 3.76
CA HIS A 7 -24.69 0.34 2.46
C HIS A 7 -23.65 -0.07 1.40
N PHE A 8 -22.38 0.26 1.61
CA PHE A 8 -21.25 -0.05 0.72
C PHE A 8 -20.40 -1.23 1.22
N ILE A 9 -20.68 -1.74 2.42
CA ILE A 9 -19.98 -2.88 3.02
C ILE A 9 -20.88 -4.10 2.87
N GLY A 10 -20.67 -4.84 1.80
CA GLY A 10 -21.39 -6.06 1.47
C GLY A 10 -20.57 -6.92 0.52
N ASN A 11 -20.81 -8.23 0.55
CA ASN A 11 -20.22 -9.13 -0.42
C ASN A 11 -20.89 -8.93 -1.77
N ILE A 12 -20.09 -8.84 -2.82
CA ILE A 12 -20.56 -8.81 -4.20
C ILE A 12 -19.96 -9.97 -4.97
N GLU A 13 -20.69 -10.43 -5.98
CA GLU A 13 -20.18 -11.38 -6.96
C GLU A 13 -19.39 -10.64 -8.03
N GLU A 14 -18.36 -11.29 -8.56
CA GLU A 14 -17.64 -10.75 -9.71
C GLU A 14 -18.44 -10.92 -11.00
N THR A 15 -18.17 -10.06 -11.97
CA THR A 15 -18.80 -10.08 -13.30
C THR A 15 -17.67 -10.13 -14.34
N PRO A 16 -17.07 -11.32 -14.56
CA PRO A 16 -15.85 -11.43 -15.36
C PRO A 16 -16.09 -11.16 -16.85
N GLU A 17 -17.28 -11.49 -17.33
CA GLU A 17 -17.74 -11.18 -18.68
C GLU A 17 -18.29 -9.75 -18.75
N PRO A 18 -17.94 -8.97 -19.80
CA PRO A 18 -18.45 -7.62 -19.95
C PRO A 18 -19.98 -7.58 -20.05
N ILE A 19 -20.61 -6.72 -19.26
CA ILE A 19 -22.04 -6.42 -19.34
C ILE A 19 -22.26 -5.01 -19.89
N GLU A 20 -23.32 -4.82 -20.66
CA GLU A 20 -23.72 -3.50 -21.15
C GLU A 20 -24.29 -2.65 -20.02
N THR A 21 -24.07 -1.33 -20.12
CA THR A 21 -24.59 -0.36 -19.14
C THR A 21 -25.70 0.48 -19.76
N ASN A 22 -26.66 0.90 -18.92
CA ASN A 22 -27.68 1.85 -19.34
C ASN A 22 -27.12 3.28 -19.30
N ILE A 23 -26.94 3.90 -20.47
CA ILE A 23 -26.35 5.23 -20.61
C ILE A 23 -27.45 6.28 -20.60
N ILE A 24 -27.39 7.21 -19.63
CA ILE A 24 -28.26 8.39 -19.56
C ILE A 24 -27.45 9.62 -19.96
N GLY A 25 -27.83 10.26 -21.07
CA GLY A 25 -27.09 11.40 -21.64
C GLY A 25 -26.23 11.00 -22.84
N LYS A 26 -25.16 11.75 -23.10
CA LYS A 26 -24.25 11.51 -24.22
C LYS A 26 -22.80 11.47 -23.76
N ILE A 27 -22.10 10.38 -24.07
CA ILE A 27 -20.67 10.24 -23.81
C ILE A 27 -19.90 11.04 -24.86
N PRO A 28 -18.95 11.90 -24.48
CA PRO A 28 -18.11 12.61 -25.43
C PRO A 28 -17.27 11.65 -26.28
N ASN A 29 -17.30 11.81 -27.60
CA ASN A 29 -16.60 10.93 -28.55
C ASN A 29 -15.07 10.85 -28.36
N TRP A 30 -14.48 11.84 -27.68
CA TRP A 30 -13.03 11.87 -27.40
C TRP A 30 -12.64 11.02 -26.19
N ILE A 31 -13.60 10.53 -25.41
CA ILE A 31 -13.36 9.61 -24.29
C ILE A 31 -13.42 8.18 -24.82
N ASN A 32 -12.26 7.55 -24.94
CA ASN A 32 -12.14 6.13 -25.27
C ASN A 32 -11.03 5.51 -24.41
N GLY A 33 -11.28 4.32 -23.86
CA GLY A 33 -10.35 3.60 -23.01
C GLY A 33 -11.01 2.99 -21.78
N ASN A 34 -10.17 2.55 -20.84
CA ASN A 34 -10.59 1.84 -19.64
C ASN A 34 -10.53 2.76 -18.42
N PHE A 35 -11.65 2.90 -17.72
CA PHE A 35 -11.66 3.46 -16.38
C PHE A 35 -11.58 2.33 -15.36
N LEU A 36 -10.39 2.19 -14.75
CA LEU A 36 -10.08 1.13 -13.79
C LEU A 36 -10.23 1.64 -12.36
N ARG A 37 -10.88 0.84 -11.52
CA ARG A 37 -10.97 1.09 -10.07
C ARG A 37 -10.73 -0.19 -9.29
N ASN A 38 -10.18 -0.02 -8.10
CA ASN A 38 -9.93 -1.10 -7.16
C ASN A 38 -10.62 -0.78 -5.83
N GLY A 39 -10.97 -1.82 -5.09
CA GLY A 39 -11.55 -1.71 -3.76
C GLY A 39 -11.89 -3.06 -3.15
N PRO A 40 -12.30 -3.09 -1.88
CA PRO A 40 -12.76 -4.31 -1.23
C PRO A 40 -14.15 -4.73 -1.76
N GLY A 41 -14.28 -5.95 -2.27
CA GLY A 41 -15.54 -6.52 -2.77
C GLY A 41 -16.08 -7.73 -2.00
N LYS A 42 -15.28 -8.28 -1.07
CA LYS A 42 -15.69 -9.41 -0.23
C LYS A 42 -15.23 -9.24 1.21
N PHE A 43 -16.19 -9.13 2.12
CA PHE A 43 -15.99 -8.87 3.54
C PHE A 43 -16.19 -10.10 4.42
N GLU A 44 -16.59 -11.23 3.84
CA GLU A 44 -16.79 -12.50 4.55
C GLU A 44 -16.24 -13.69 3.76
N ILE A 45 -15.62 -14.64 4.45
CA ILE A 45 -15.11 -15.90 3.92
C ILE A 45 -15.65 -17.03 4.80
N GLY A 46 -16.53 -17.87 4.24
CA GLY A 46 -17.29 -18.83 5.03
C GLY A 46 -18.11 -18.12 6.12
N ASN A 47 -17.95 -18.54 7.37
CA ASN A 47 -18.61 -17.91 8.53
C ASN A 47 -17.76 -16.81 9.20
N HIS A 48 -16.62 -16.46 8.63
CA HIS A 48 -15.68 -15.49 9.19
C HIS A 48 -15.83 -14.13 8.51
N LYS A 49 -15.88 -13.06 9.31
CA LYS A 49 -16.02 -11.69 8.83
C LYS A 49 -14.72 -10.91 9.04
N PHE A 50 -14.40 -10.05 8.09
CA PHE A 50 -13.36 -9.05 8.27
C PHE A 50 -13.83 -7.92 9.19
N ASN A 51 -12.93 -7.43 10.04
CA ASN A 51 -13.20 -6.41 11.06
C ASN A 51 -12.96 -4.98 10.58
N HIS A 52 -12.21 -4.80 9.49
CA HIS A 52 -11.84 -3.50 8.95
C HIS A 52 -12.17 -3.37 7.47
N TRP A 53 -12.47 -2.14 7.02
CA TRP A 53 -12.82 -1.86 5.64
C TRP A 53 -11.69 -2.23 4.66
N PHE A 54 -10.43 -2.00 5.05
CA PHE A 54 -9.24 -2.34 4.26
C PHE A 54 -8.91 -3.83 4.20
N ASP A 55 -9.66 -4.69 4.90
CA ASP A 55 -9.38 -6.12 4.93
C ASP A 55 -10.13 -6.89 3.83
N GLY A 56 -11.19 -6.29 3.26
CA GLY A 56 -11.98 -6.95 2.23
C GLY A 56 -11.14 -7.32 1.01
N MET A 57 -11.45 -8.46 0.40
CA MET A 57 -10.66 -8.97 -0.73
C MET A 57 -10.79 -8.05 -1.94
N ALA A 58 -9.67 -7.77 -2.59
CA ALA A 58 -9.57 -6.87 -3.73
C ALA A 58 -10.48 -7.32 -4.88
N LEU A 59 -11.35 -6.42 -5.32
CA LEU A 59 -12.16 -6.54 -6.52
C LEU A 59 -11.76 -5.44 -7.49
N LEU A 60 -11.34 -5.86 -8.66
CA LEU A 60 -10.96 -4.98 -9.76
C LEU A 60 -12.21 -4.67 -10.57
N HIS A 61 -12.39 -3.41 -10.94
CA HIS A 61 -13.51 -2.91 -11.72
C HIS A 61 -12.99 -2.22 -12.98
N GLN A 62 -13.64 -2.46 -14.11
CA GLN A 62 -13.39 -1.77 -15.37
C GLN A 62 -14.70 -1.24 -15.93
N PHE A 63 -14.69 0.02 -16.34
CA PHE A 63 -15.65 0.57 -17.29
C PHE A 63 -14.92 0.84 -18.59
N LYS A 64 -15.19 0.03 -19.62
CA LYS A 64 -14.59 0.20 -20.95
C LYS A 64 -15.48 1.10 -21.77
N ILE A 65 -14.95 2.23 -22.21
CA ILE A 65 -15.63 3.23 -23.01
C ILE A 65 -15.07 3.15 -24.42
N ASP A 66 -15.93 2.85 -25.39
CA ASP A 66 -15.55 2.83 -26.79
C ASP A 66 -16.71 3.30 -27.66
N ASN A 67 -16.48 4.30 -28.50
CA ASN A 67 -17.46 4.81 -29.47
C ASN A 67 -18.83 5.16 -28.86
N GLY A 68 -18.81 5.75 -27.66
CA GLY A 68 -20.01 6.16 -26.94
C GLY A 68 -20.78 5.02 -26.26
N GLN A 69 -20.27 3.79 -26.29
CA GLN A 69 -20.77 2.65 -25.52
C GLN A 69 -19.92 2.42 -24.28
N VAL A 70 -20.52 1.84 -23.24
CA VAL A 70 -19.82 1.50 -22.00
C VAL A 70 -20.21 0.10 -21.56
N THR A 71 -19.20 -0.74 -21.38
CA THR A 71 -19.34 -2.03 -20.71
C THR A 71 -18.70 -1.98 -19.34
N TYR A 72 -19.24 -2.80 -18.44
CA TYR A 72 -18.71 -3.00 -17.10
C TYR A 72 -18.26 -4.44 -16.93
N LYS A 73 -17.14 -4.63 -16.23
CA LYS A 73 -16.71 -5.94 -15.73
C LYS A 73 -16.02 -5.79 -14.39
N SER A 74 -16.05 -6.85 -13.60
CA SER A 74 -15.29 -6.96 -12.37
C SER A 74 -14.70 -8.34 -12.17
N ARG A 75 -13.57 -8.40 -11.48
CA ARG A 75 -12.87 -9.66 -11.19
C ARG A 75 -12.11 -9.54 -9.87
N PHE A 76 -12.23 -10.56 -9.02
CA PHE A 76 -11.44 -10.63 -7.80
C PHE A 76 -9.97 -10.80 -8.16
N LEU A 77 -9.11 -10.08 -7.44
CA LEU A 77 -7.67 -10.29 -7.57
C LEU A 77 -7.35 -11.72 -7.13
N SER A 78 -6.73 -12.50 -8.02
CA SER A 78 -6.24 -13.85 -7.70
C SER A 78 -4.95 -13.77 -6.87
N SER A 79 -5.05 -13.16 -5.69
CA SER A 79 -3.94 -13.05 -4.73
C SER A 79 -3.77 -14.34 -3.94
N SER A 80 -2.60 -14.53 -3.35
CA SER A 80 -2.34 -15.69 -2.49
C SER A 80 -3.26 -15.66 -1.27
N SER A 81 -3.47 -14.49 -0.67
CA SER A 81 -4.42 -14.28 0.43
C SER A 81 -5.83 -14.74 0.04
N TYR A 82 -6.33 -14.33 -1.15
CA TYR A 82 -7.67 -14.68 -1.59
C TYR A 82 -7.83 -16.17 -1.89
N GLN A 83 -6.85 -16.78 -2.58
CA GLN A 83 -6.87 -18.21 -2.90
C GLN A 83 -6.89 -19.08 -1.64
N VAL A 84 -5.99 -18.82 -0.69
CA VAL A 84 -5.94 -19.59 0.57
C VAL A 84 -7.22 -19.40 1.40
N ASN A 85 -7.75 -18.17 1.45
CA ASN A 85 -9.01 -17.90 2.15
C ASN A 85 -10.18 -18.67 1.49
N LYS A 86 -10.24 -18.72 0.17
CA LYS A 86 -11.27 -19.45 -0.59
C LYS A 86 -11.15 -20.97 -0.39
N GLU A 87 -9.95 -21.53 -0.50
CA GLU A 87 -9.68 -22.95 -0.34
C GLU A 87 -10.01 -23.46 1.07
N THR A 88 -9.65 -22.68 2.09
CA THR A 88 -9.87 -23.06 3.50
C THR A 88 -11.25 -22.67 4.03
N SER A 89 -12.05 -21.92 3.25
CA SER A 89 -13.34 -21.36 3.66
C SER A 89 -13.29 -20.60 4.99
N ARG A 90 -12.15 -19.97 5.29
CA ARG A 90 -11.93 -19.11 6.47
C ARG A 90 -10.89 -18.04 6.17
N ILE A 91 -10.79 -17.04 7.03
CA ILE A 91 -9.70 -16.06 6.94
C ILE A 91 -8.43 -16.72 7.48
N ALA A 92 -7.50 -17.03 6.58
CA ALA A 92 -6.26 -17.77 6.84
C ALA A 92 -5.01 -16.88 6.81
N VAL A 93 -5.07 -15.75 6.09
CA VAL A 93 -4.03 -14.71 6.10
C VAL A 93 -4.51 -13.50 6.92
N SER A 94 -3.62 -12.97 7.77
CA SER A 94 -3.91 -11.75 8.53
C SER A 94 -3.89 -10.53 7.61
N GLU A 95 -4.93 -9.70 7.73
CA GLU A 95 -5.08 -8.45 6.99
C GLU A 95 -4.85 -7.25 7.93
N PHE A 96 -5.11 -6.03 7.46
CA PHE A 96 -4.81 -4.79 8.20
C PHE A 96 -5.43 -4.74 9.61
N GLY A 97 -6.72 -5.03 9.74
CA GLY A 97 -7.46 -4.99 11.01
C GLY A 97 -8.02 -6.34 11.46
N THR A 98 -7.72 -7.42 10.75
CA THR A 98 -8.20 -8.77 11.05
C THR A 98 -7.04 -9.72 11.21
N LEU A 99 -6.75 -10.08 12.46
CA LEU A 99 -5.76 -11.11 12.77
C LEU A 99 -6.38 -12.50 12.63
N THR A 100 -5.63 -13.42 12.06
CA THR A 100 -6.07 -14.82 11.95
C THR A 100 -5.74 -15.60 13.21
N MET A 101 -6.68 -16.44 13.61
CA MET A 101 -6.43 -17.41 14.66
C MET A 101 -5.61 -18.58 14.11
N PRO A 102 -4.70 -19.17 14.89
CA PRO A 102 -3.92 -20.33 14.46
C PRO A 102 -4.85 -21.47 14.03
N ASP A 103 -4.51 -22.11 12.91
CA ASP A 103 -5.28 -23.21 12.36
C ASP A 103 -5.56 -24.29 13.44
N PRO A 104 -6.84 -24.60 13.73
CA PRO A 104 -7.19 -25.63 14.70
C PRO A 104 -6.75 -27.03 14.24
N CYS A 105 -6.56 -27.25 12.94
CA CYS A 105 -6.14 -28.53 12.35
C CYS A 105 -4.62 -28.73 12.32
N LYS A 106 -3.81 -27.70 12.64
CA LYS A 106 -2.35 -27.86 12.75
C LYS A 106 -2.01 -28.61 14.03
N ASN A 107 -1.38 -29.76 13.90
CA ASN A 107 -0.83 -30.52 15.02
C ASN A 107 0.23 -29.71 15.78
N PHE A 108 0.50 -30.06 17.05
CA PHE A 108 1.42 -29.32 17.93
C PHE A 108 2.79 -29.04 17.27
N PHE A 109 3.33 -30.01 16.52
CA PHE A 109 4.59 -29.88 15.80
C PHE A 109 4.52 -28.86 14.63
N GLN A 110 3.41 -28.85 13.87
CA GLN A 110 3.19 -27.86 12.80
C GLN A 110 2.93 -26.46 13.37
N ARG A 111 2.28 -26.36 14.53
CA ARG A 111 2.14 -25.11 15.28
C ARG A 111 3.49 -24.59 15.72
N PHE A 112 4.37 -25.46 16.23
CA PHE A 112 5.72 -25.11 16.62
C PHE A 112 6.55 -24.63 15.42
N LEU A 113 6.56 -25.36 14.31
CA LEU A 113 7.27 -24.95 13.08
C LEU A 113 6.75 -23.62 12.53
N SER A 114 5.43 -23.38 12.55
CA SER A 114 4.85 -22.10 12.10
C SER A 114 5.21 -20.90 12.97
N ARG A 115 5.77 -21.10 14.17
CA ARG A 115 6.33 -20.00 14.99
C ARG A 115 7.70 -19.54 14.51
N PHE A 116 8.43 -20.39 13.77
CA PHE A 116 9.73 -20.05 13.21
C PHE A 116 9.63 -19.49 11.79
N GLU A 117 8.47 -19.62 11.14
CA GLU A 117 8.17 -18.93 9.89
C GLU A 117 7.72 -17.50 10.20
N LEU A 118 8.47 -16.49 9.70
CA LEU A 118 8.02 -15.11 9.76
C LEU A 118 6.65 -14.98 9.05
N PRO A 119 5.66 -14.32 9.66
CA PRO A 119 4.36 -14.15 9.03
C PRO A 119 4.54 -13.42 7.70
N LYS A 120 4.11 -14.07 6.61
CA LYS A 120 4.17 -13.48 5.27
C LYS A 120 3.18 -12.31 5.21
N PRO A 121 3.59 -11.11 4.79
CA PRO A 121 2.69 -9.99 4.57
C PRO A 121 1.58 -10.37 3.57
N THR A 122 0.40 -9.80 3.76
CA THR A 122 -0.71 -9.95 2.81
C THR A 122 -0.32 -9.43 1.42
N ASP A 123 -0.83 -10.09 0.38
CA ASP A 123 -0.78 -9.64 -1.00
C ASP A 123 -2.16 -9.21 -1.52
N ASN A 124 -3.10 -8.93 -0.61
CA ASN A 124 -4.40 -8.36 -0.94
C ASN A 124 -4.27 -6.91 -1.43
N GLY A 125 -3.95 -6.74 -2.72
CA GLY A 125 -3.80 -5.43 -3.35
C GLY A 125 -5.14 -4.77 -3.65
N ASN A 126 -5.85 -4.30 -2.63
CA ASN A 126 -7.21 -3.74 -2.72
C ASN A 126 -7.27 -2.19 -2.70
N VAL A 127 -6.12 -1.50 -2.73
CA VAL A 127 -6.09 -0.05 -2.51
C VAL A 127 -6.14 0.72 -3.82
N ASN A 128 -5.22 0.46 -4.75
CA ASN A 128 -5.10 1.27 -5.96
C ASN A 128 -4.61 0.48 -7.18
N PHE A 129 -4.90 1.03 -8.37
CA PHE A 129 -4.18 0.75 -9.60
C PHE A 129 -3.02 1.74 -9.74
N MET A 130 -1.87 1.26 -10.20
CA MET A 130 -0.70 2.07 -10.46
C MET A 130 0.04 1.58 -11.70
N THR A 131 0.93 2.42 -12.23
CA THR A 131 1.72 2.10 -13.40
C THR A 131 3.20 2.13 -13.09
N TYR A 132 3.92 1.12 -13.57
CA TYR A 132 5.39 1.12 -13.62
C TYR A 132 5.80 0.64 -15.00
N LYS A 133 6.64 1.40 -15.69
CA LYS A 133 7.14 1.04 -17.03
C LYS A 133 6.04 0.68 -18.04
N GLY A 134 4.89 1.36 -17.94
CA GLY A 134 3.72 1.13 -18.78
C GLY A 134 2.87 -0.08 -18.42
N ASP A 135 3.29 -0.94 -17.48
CA ASP A 135 2.47 -2.04 -16.97
C ASP A 135 1.52 -1.56 -15.87
N TYR A 136 0.36 -2.19 -15.77
CA TYR A 136 -0.61 -1.96 -14.71
C TYR A 136 -0.38 -2.91 -13.55
N TYR A 137 -0.43 -2.35 -12.35
CA TYR A 137 -0.30 -3.09 -11.11
C TYR A 137 -1.40 -2.69 -10.14
N VAL A 138 -1.74 -3.62 -9.26
CA VAL A 138 -2.55 -3.34 -8.08
C VAL A 138 -1.76 -3.67 -6.83
N SER A 139 -1.92 -2.83 -5.80
CA SER A 139 -1.22 -3.03 -4.54
C SER A 139 -2.03 -2.52 -3.36
N THR A 140 -1.55 -2.90 -2.20
CA THR A 140 -1.85 -2.31 -0.91
C THR A 140 -0.59 -1.58 -0.44
N GLU A 141 -0.22 -1.65 0.84
CA GLU A 141 0.96 -0.96 1.39
C GLU A 141 2.03 -1.94 1.93
N THR A 142 2.05 -3.17 1.42
CA THR A 142 3.07 -4.17 1.74
C THR A 142 4.19 -4.17 0.68
N ASN A 143 5.11 -5.13 0.77
CA ASN A 143 6.12 -5.37 -0.26
C ASN A 143 5.56 -6.07 -1.51
N TYR A 144 4.31 -6.55 -1.47
CA TYR A 144 3.70 -7.28 -2.58
C TYR A 144 2.79 -6.41 -3.44
N MET A 145 2.87 -6.62 -4.75
CA MET A 145 1.95 -6.07 -5.73
C MET A 145 1.68 -7.10 -6.82
N HIS A 146 0.61 -6.91 -7.58
CA HIS A 146 0.23 -7.81 -8.67
C HIS A 146 0.21 -7.05 -9.98
N LYS A 147 0.98 -7.52 -10.98
CA LYS A 147 0.81 -7.11 -12.37
C LYS A 147 -0.53 -7.65 -12.85
N VAL A 148 -1.34 -6.78 -13.46
CA VAL A 148 -2.68 -7.12 -13.94
C VAL A 148 -2.82 -6.70 -15.40
N ASP A 149 -3.57 -7.50 -16.15
CA ASP A 149 -3.97 -7.14 -17.51
C ASP A 149 -5.15 -6.15 -17.41
N PRO A 150 -5.04 -4.93 -17.97
CA PRO A 150 -6.09 -3.93 -17.86
C PRO A 150 -7.34 -4.24 -18.71
N GLU A 151 -7.27 -5.14 -19.69
CA GLU A 151 -8.40 -5.57 -20.52
C GLU A 151 -9.13 -6.75 -19.88
N THR A 152 -8.39 -7.76 -19.41
CA THR A 152 -8.98 -8.98 -18.85
C THR A 152 -9.24 -8.89 -17.33
N LEU A 153 -8.53 -8.02 -16.62
CA LEU A 153 -8.45 -7.97 -15.14
C LEU A 153 -7.82 -9.22 -14.50
N GLU A 154 -7.16 -10.08 -15.27
CA GLU A 154 -6.38 -11.19 -14.73
C GLU A 154 -5.13 -10.71 -14.00
N SER A 155 -4.80 -11.36 -12.89
CA SER A 155 -3.49 -11.24 -12.25
C SER A 155 -2.46 -12.06 -13.04
N VAL A 156 -1.49 -11.38 -13.64
CA VAL A 156 -0.45 -11.98 -14.46
C VAL A 156 0.73 -12.45 -13.61
N LYS A 157 1.19 -11.60 -12.68
CA LYS A 157 2.42 -11.87 -11.92
C LYS A 157 2.40 -11.19 -10.56
N LYS A 158 2.75 -11.94 -9.51
CA LYS A 158 3.05 -11.37 -8.18
C LYS A 158 4.48 -10.83 -8.18
N VAL A 159 4.65 -9.61 -7.74
CA VAL A 159 5.94 -8.89 -7.67
C VAL A 159 6.22 -8.54 -6.21
N ASP A 160 7.49 -8.67 -5.83
CA ASP A 160 7.98 -8.44 -4.47
C ASP A 160 9.07 -7.37 -4.51
N TRP A 161 8.78 -6.20 -3.94
CA TRP A 161 9.72 -5.07 -3.87
C TRP A 161 11.08 -5.46 -3.28
N SER A 162 11.10 -6.37 -2.31
CA SER A 162 12.32 -6.76 -1.59
C SER A 162 13.34 -7.48 -2.48
N LYS A 163 12.93 -7.98 -3.65
CA LYS A 163 13.82 -8.59 -4.65
C LYS A 163 14.61 -7.56 -5.46
N PHE A 164 14.21 -6.30 -5.45
CA PHE A 164 14.80 -5.23 -6.27
C PHE A 164 15.51 -4.18 -5.42
N ILE A 165 14.90 -3.79 -4.30
CA ILE A 165 15.43 -2.79 -3.38
C ILE A 165 15.09 -3.15 -1.93
N ALA A 166 15.95 -2.73 -0.99
CA ALA A 166 15.81 -3.04 0.43
C ALA A 166 14.72 -2.21 1.12
N VAL A 167 13.45 -2.55 0.85
CA VAL A 167 12.27 -1.94 1.48
C VAL A 167 11.34 -2.99 2.06
N ASN A 168 10.68 -2.64 3.17
CA ASN A 168 9.68 -3.47 3.84
C ASN A 168 8.29 -3.37 3.20
N GLY A 169 8.03 -2.28 2.49
CA GLY A 169 6.80 -1.99 1.75
C GLY A 169 6.93 -0.68 0.98
N ALA A 170 5.93 -0.38 0.16
CA ALA A 170 5.82 0.86 -0.59
C ALA A 170 4.35 1.32 -0.58
N THR A 171 4.10 2.62 -0.75
CA THR A 171 2.71 3.12 -0.77
C THR A 171 1.96 2.66 -2.02
N ALA A 172 0.63 2.67 -1.94
CA ALA A 172 -0.26 2.48 -3.09
C ALA A 172 -0.40 3.73 -3.98
N HIS A 173 0.34 4.80 -3.72
CA HIS A 173 0.19 6.12 -4.34
C HIS A 173 1.51 6.64 -4.92
N PRO A 174 2.08 5.95 -5.93
CA PRO A 174 3.21 6.48 -6.65
C PRO A 174 2.82 7.69 -7.50
N HIS A 175 3.81 8.52 -7.83
CA HIS A 175 3.68 9.57 -8.84
C HIS A 175 4.46 9.16 -10.09
N THR A 176 3.83 9.27 -11.26
CA THR A 176 4.45 8.95 -12.55
C THR A 176 4.63 10.23 -13.35
N GLU A 177 5.88 10.54 -13.70
CA GLU A 177 6.25 11.67 -14.53
C GLU A 177 5.86 11.45 -16.01
N PRO A 178 5.77 12.52 -16.82
CA PRO A 178 5.45 12.42 -18.25
C PRO A 178 6.42 11.58 -19.07
N ASP A 179 7.68 11.42 -18.63
CA ASP A 179 8.67 10.56 -19.28
C ASP A 179 8.48 9.06 -18.93
N GLY A 180 7.55 8.75 -18.02
CA GLY A 180 7.26 7.41 -17.51
C GLY A 180 8.04 7.03 -16.25
N THR A 181 8.94 7.88 -15.75
CA THR A 181 9.65 7.65 -14.48
C THR A 181 8.64 7.65 -13.36
N THR A 182 8.68 6.64 -12.48
CA THR A 182 7.75 6.55 -11.36
C THR A 182 8.47 6.68 -10.04
N TYR A 183 8.02 7.61 -9.20
CA TYR A 183 8.47 7.77 -7.83
C TYR A 183 7.47 7.15 -6.86
N ASN A 184 7.99 6.47 -5.84
CA ASN A 184 7.18 5.98 -4.73
C ASN A 184 7.92 6.19 -3.40
N MET A 185 7.24 5.99 -2.29
CA MET A 185 7.82 6.04 -0.95
C MET A 185 7.69 4.67 -0.29
N GLY A 186 8.82 4.15 0.21
CA GLY A 186 8.88 2.91 0.97
C GLY A 186 9.55 3.11 2.32
N ASN A 187 9.65 2.05 3.10
CA ASN A 187 10.22 2.05 4.44
C ASN A 187 11.31 0.99 4.55
N SER A 188 12.30 1.23 5.41
CA SER A 188 13.28 0.21 5.80
C SER A 188 13.53 0.28 7.29
N TYR A 189 13.51 -0.86 7.99
CA TYR A 189 13.60 -0.91 9.45
C TYR A 189 14.95 -1.37 10.01
N SER A 190 15.90 -1.81 9.17
CA SER A 190 17.19 -2.32 9.62
C SER A 190 18.37 -1.50 9.08
N PRO A 191 19.30 -0.99 9.92
CA PRO A 191 19.33 -1.05 11.39
C PRO A 191 18.47 0.03 12.09
N LYS A 192 17.91 0.97 11.35
CA LYS A 192 17.07 2.08 11.86
C LYS A 192 15.93 2.34 10.87
N ALA A 193 14.78 2.80 11.38
CA ALA A 193 13.65 3.18 10.55
C ALA A 193 13.96 4.39 9.65
N HIS A 194 13.81 4.21 8.34
CA HIS A 194 13.91 5.26 7.32
C HIS A 194 12.70 5.20 6.39
N TYR A 195 12.39 6.36 5.81
CA TYR A 195 11.49 6.49 4.68
C TYR A 195 12.32 6.70 3.42
N ASN A 196 12.18 5.81 2.46
CA ASN A 196 12.98 5.75 1.25
C ASN A 196 12.18 6.29 0.08
N ILE A 197 12.74 7.27 -0.63
CA ILE A 197 12.20 7.70 -1.92
C ILE A 197 12.74 6.73 -2.97
N ILE A 198 11.81 6.02 -3.60
CA ILE A 198 12.05 5.01 -4.61
C ILE A 198 11.87 5.66 -5.97
N ARG A 199 12.76 5.34 -6.91
CA ARG A 199 12.62 5.68 -8.33
C ARG A 199 12.63 4.40 -9.15
N VAL A 200 11.65 4.25 -10.02
CA VAL A 200 11.59 3.21 -11.05
C VAL A 200 11.82 3.87 -12.41
N PRO A 201 12.78 3.41 -13.22
CA PRO A 201 13.04 3.98 -14.54
C PRO A 201 11.86 3.74 -15.49
N PRO A 202 11.70 4.58 -16.54
CA PRO A 202 10.52 4.55 -17.41
C PRO A 202 10.48 3.37 -18.38
N THR A 203 11.65 2.94 -18.85
CA THR A 203 11.77 1.98 -19.94
C THR A 203 12.03 0.59 -19.41
N LYS A 204 11.42 -0.41 -20.06
CA LYS A 204 11.85 -1.80 -19.94
C LYS A 204 12.94 -2.12 -20.95
N THR A 205 13.83 -3.03 -20.60
CA THR A 205 14.79 -3.64 -21.52
C THR A 205 14.22 -4.89 -22.20
N ASN A 206 13.22 -5.54 -21.59
CA ASN A 206 12.50 -6.69 -22.14
C ASN A 206 11.04 -6.73 -21.58
N GLU A 207 10.17 -7.54 -22.18
CA GLU A 207 8.73 -7.56 -21.83
C GLU A 207 8.43 -8.12 -20.43
N ASP A 208 9.27 -9.03 -19.95
CA ASP A 208 9.11 -9.72 -18.65
C ASP A 208 9.57 -8.88 -17.46
N GLU A 209 10.29 -7.79 -17.75
CA GLU A 209 10.80 -6.83 -16.79
C GLU A 209 9.66 -6.16 -16.03
N THR A 210 9.85 -6.08 -14.72
CA THR A 210 8.97 -5.44 -13.77
C THR A 210 9.68 -4.23 -13.16
N LEU A 211 10.32 -4.39 -12.00
CA LEU A 211 10.92 -3.32 -11.23
C LEU A 211 12.45 -3.28 -11.33
N GLU A 212 13.06 -4.03 -12.25
CA GLU A 212 14.50 -4.04 -12.46
C GLU A 212 15.04 -2.61 -12.68
N GLY A 213 16.18 -2.28 -12.10
CA GLY A 213 16.70 -0.91 -12.13
C GLY A 213 15.98 0.08 -11.19
N ALA A 214 15.01 -0.36 -10.39
CA ALA A 214 14.51 0.44 -9.27
C ALA A 214 15.65 0.79 -8.31
N THR A 215 15.64 2.02 -7.80
CA THR A 215 16.69 2.55 -6.91
C THR A 215 16.06 3.32 -5.75
N VAL A 216 16.76 3.35 -4.61
CA VAL A 216 16.47 4.30 -3.54
C VAL A 216 17.27 5.57 -3.82
N LEU A 217 16.58 6.66 -4.13
CA LEU A 217 17.21 7.95 -4.40
C LEU A 217 17.75 8.60 -3.12
N CYS A 218 16.95 8.56 -2.06
CA CYS A 218 17.33 9.10 -0.77
C CYS A 218 16.52 8.45 0.34
N SER A 219 17.04 8.59 1.56
CA SER A 219 16.43 8.05 2.78
C SER A 219 16.26 9.16 3.80
N ILE A 220 15.04 9.33 4.29
CA ILE A 220 14.68 10.26 5.36
C ILE A 220 14.70 9.47 6.66
N PRO A 221 15.56 9.80 7.63
CA PRO A 221 15.55 9.11 8.92
C PRO A 221 14.26 9.44 9.67
N SER A 222 13.62 8.42 10.24
CA SER A 222 12.50 8.64 11.16
C SER A 222 12.96 9.41 12.39
N LYS A 223 12.15 10.38 12.85
CA LYS A 223 12.39 11.11 14.10
C LYS A 223 12.41 10.14 15.30
N ASP A 224 11.50 9.17 15.29
CA ASP A 224 11.44 8.09 16.26
C ASP A 224 11.78 6.76 15.57
N LYS A 225 12.97 6.24 15.85
CA LYS A 225 13.55 5.10 15.13
C LYS A 225 12.89 3.76 15.46
N SER A 226 12.30 3.62 16.65
CA SER A 226 11.54 2.42 17.04
C SER A 226 10.06 2.56 16.75
N ARG A 227 9.58 3.80 16.56
CA ARG A 227 8.18 4.07 16.23
C ARG A 227 8.04 5.02 15.02
N PRO A 228 8.34 4.55 13.80
CA PRO A 228 8.14 5.35 12.61
C PRO A 228 6.66 5.67 12.41
N SER A 229 6.38 6.84 11.85
CA SER A 229 5.05 7.21 11.41
C SER A 229 4.51 6.32 10.31
N TYR A 230 3.21 6.05 10.35
CA TYR A 230 2.44 5.65 9.20
C TYR A 230 2.37 6.80 8.19
N TYR A 231 2.41 6.46 6.90
CA TYR A 231 2.28 7.41 5.80
C TYR A 231 1.58 6.70 4.64
N HIS A 232 0.65 7.41 4.00
CA HIS A 232 -0.16 6.86 2.92
C HIS A 232 0.31 7.34 1.54
N SER A 233 0.87 8.55 1.49
CA SER A 233 1.33 9.18 0.26
C SER A 233 2.36 10.27 0.57
N PHE A 234 2.90 10.88 -0.48
CA PHE A 234 3.83 12.00 -0.41
C PHE A 234 3.51 13.00 -1.52
N GLY A 235 4.03 14.22 -1.41
CA GLY A 235 3.93 15.25 -2.45
C GLY A 235 5.16 15.25 -3.33
N GLU A 236 4.97 15.53 -4.61
CA GLU A 236 6.04 15.68 -5.59
C GLU A 236 5.86 16.97 -6.40
N SER A 237 6.97 17.58 -6.77
CA SER A 237 7.07 18.62 -7.78
C SER A 237 8.36 18.40 -8.57
N LYS A 238 8.54 19.14 -9.67
CA LYS A 238 9.72 19.05 -10.57
C LYS A 238 11.08 19.00 -9.86
N HIS A 239 11.21 19.63 -8.68
CA HIS A 239 12.47 19.71 -7.96
C HIS A 239 12.40 19.23 -6.50
N TYR A 240 11.21 18.89 -6.00
CA TYR A 240 11.03 18.60 -4.58
C TYR A 240 10.14 17.40 -4.33
N VAL A 241 10.57 16.60 -3.37
CA VAL A 241 9.71 15.65 -2.67
C VAL A 241 9.34 16.24 -1.31
N VAL A 242 8.05 16.19 -0.99
CA VAL A 242 7.47 16.68 0.26
C VAL A 242 6.91 15.50 1.04
N PHE A 243 7.51 15.23 2.19
CA PHE A 243 7.04 14.20 3.12
C PHE A 243 6.59 14.82 4.44
N ILE A 244 5.43 14.35 4.93
CA ILE A 244 4.84 14.80 6.20
C ILE A 244 4.90 13.64 7.19
N GLU A 245 5.80 13.72 8.16
CA GLU A 245 5.91 12.73 9.23
C GLU A 245 4.79 12.96 10.28
N GLN A 246 3.69 12.22 10.13
CA GLN A 246 2.49 12.38 10.95
C GLN A 246 2.65 11.80 12.39
N PRO A 247 1.83 12.22 13.37
CA PRO A 247 1.92 11.68 14.74
C PRO A 247 1.36 10.26 14.90
N VAL A 248 0.80 9.64 13.86
CA VAL A 248 0.34 8.24 13.88
C VAL A 248 1.55 7.33 13.77
N LYS A 249 1.96 6.70 14.87
CA LYS A 249 3.19 5.90 14.94
C LYS A 249 2.92 4.39 14.94
N LEU A 250 3.76 3.66 14.23
CA LEU A 250 3.80 2.20 14.18
C LEU A 250 4.80 1.69 15.22
N ASP A 251 4.35 0.88 16.16
CA ASP A 251 5.21 0.31 17.21
C ASP A 251 5.91 -0.95 16.69
N LEU A 252 7.16 -0.82 16.22
CA LEU A 252 7.88 -1.92 15.58
C LEU A 252 8.10 -3.12 16.52
N MET A 253 8.22 -2.87 17.82
CA MET A 253 8.41 -3.93 18.82
C MET A 253 7.18 -4.84 18.96
N LYS A 254 5.99 -4.35 18.60
CA LYS A 254 4.75 -5.14 18.59
C LYS A 254 4.51 -5.85 17.27
N ILE A 255 5.21 -5.45 16.21
CA ILE A 255 5.09 -6.03 14.86
C ILE A 255 6.05 -7.21 14.71
N VAL A 256 7.21 -7.17 15.39
CA VAL A 256 8.08 -8.34 15.51
C VAL A 256 7.40 -9.36 16.43
N PRO A 257 7.18 -10.62 15.99
CA PRO A 257 6.60 -11.64 16.85
C PRO A 257 7.47 -11.81 18.09
N ASP A 258 6.87 -11.66 19.27
CA ASP A 258 7.55 -11.93 20.53
C ASP A 258 7.90 -13.42 20.58
N LEU A 259 9.19 -13.72 20.47
CA LEU A 259 9.74 -15.08 20.58
C LEU A 259 9.57 -15.69 21.99
N SER A 260 9.09 -14.91 22.98
CA SER A 260 9.04 -15.30 24.39
C SER A 260 7.64 -15.60 24.97
N CYS A 261 6.54 -15.27 24.27
CA CYS A 261 5.20 -15.43 24.85
C CYS A 261 4.63 -16.85 24.72
N THR A 262 4.84 -17.65 25.77
CA THR A 262 3.96 -18.75 26.16
C THR A 262 2.68 -18.19 26.78
N ASN A 263 1.53 -18.60 26.26
CA ASN A 263 0.17 -18.47 26.83
C ASN A 263 -0.56 -17.11 26.71
N TYR A 264 -1.76 -17.20 26.10
CA TYR A 264 -3.00 -16.44 26.36
C TYR A 264 -3.11 -14.90 26.30
N ASP A 265 -2.10 -14.14 25.87
CA ASP A 265 -2.22 -12.66 25.78
C ASP A 265 -2.12 -12.06 24.35
N ILE A 266 -2.75 -12.70 23.35
CA ILE A 266 -2.93 -12.11 22.00
C ILE A 266 -4.09 -11.09 21.98
N PHE A 267 -4.82 -10.93 23.09
CA PHE A 267 -6.09 -10.19 23.16
C PHE A 267 -5.98 -8.66 23.13
N PHE A 268 -4.78 -8.06 23.26
CA PHE A 268 -4.64 -6.61 23.52
C PHE A 268 -3.83 -5.78 22.51
N ILE A 269 -3.43 -6.33 21.36
CA ILE A 269 -2.37 -5.70 20.54
C ILE A 269 -2.83 -4.47 19.73
N TRP A 270 -4.12 -4.28 19.40
CA TRP A 270 -4.51 -3.22 18.43
C TRP A 270 -5.55 -2.17 18.85
N LEU A 271 -6.33 -2.35 19.92
CA LEU A 271 -7.28 -1.32 20.40
C LEU A 271 -6.60 -0.04 20.95
N LYS A 272 -5.26 -0.06 21.08
CA LYS A 272 -4.43 1.09 21.52
C LYS A 272 -3.69 1.82 20.39
N LEU A 273 -3.73 1.35 19.13
CA LEU A 273 -2.99 2.00 18.04
C LEU A 273 -3.71 3.23 17.44
N VAL A 274 -4.98 3.48 17.81
CA VAL A 274 -5.73 4.69 17.40
C VAL A 274 -6.37 5.46 18.58
N SER A 275 -6.45 4.90 19.80
CA SER A 275 -7.27 5.50 20.88
C SER A 275 -6.55 6.37 21.94
N SER A 276 -5.23 6.54 21.91
CA SER A 276 -4.53 7.33 22.95
C SER A 276 -4.27 8.81 22.62
N SER A 277 -4.84 9.35 21.54
CA SER A 277 -4.73 10.79 21.20
C SER A 277 -5.98 11.60 21.58
N HIS A 278 -6.49 11.44 22.79
CA HIS A 278 -7.43 12.42 23.36
C HIS A 278 -6.64 13.49 24.13
N ASN A 279 -6.12 14.48 23.41
CA ASN A 279 -5.84 15.80 23.99
C ASN A 279 -6.18 16.91 22.97
N PRO A 280 -7.32 17.59 23.10
CA PRO A 280 -7.87 18.48 22.08
C PRO A 280 -7.21 19.87 21.99
N SER A 281 -6.00 20.06 22.52
CA SER A 281 -5.40 21.40 22.68
C SER A 281 -4.27 21.78 21.70
N SER A 282 -3.88 20.93 20.73
CA SER A 282 -2.69 21.20 19.91
C SER A 282 -2.92 21.36 18.40
N MET A 283 -4.15 21.53 17.92
CA MET A 283 -4.40 21.69 16.47
C MET A 283 -3.66 22.87 15.82
N SER A 284 -3.23 23.87 16.59
CA SER A 284 -2.46 25.02 16.10
C SER A 284 -0.95 24.80 16.01
N GLU A 285 -0.39 23.72 16.55
CA GLU A 285 1.04 23.38 16.41
C GLU A 285 1.34 22.33 15.31
N LEU A 286 0.29 21.78 14.67
CA LEU A 286 0.36 20.69 13.69
C LEU A 286 1.09 21.02 12.37
N PHE A 287 1.48 22.28 12.13
CA PHE A 287 2.13 22.71 10.88
C PHE A 287 3.66 22.92 10.96
N LYS A 288 4.32 22.48 12.04
CA LYS A 288 5.75 22.81 12.27
C LYS A 288 6.79 21.86 11.66
N GLN A 289 6.42 20.79 10.95
CA GLN A 289 7.42 19.89 10.34
C GLN A 289 7.03 19.50 8.90
N ILE A 290 7.28 20.41 7.96
CA ILE A 290 7.37 20.08 6.53
C ILE A 290 8.85 19.86 6.22
N VAL A 291 9.20 18.64 5.80
CA VAL A 291 10.55 18.34 5.31
C VAL A 291 10.56 18.55 3.80
N TYR A 292 11.36 19.50 3.33
CA TYR A 292 11.62 19.73 1.91
C TYR A 292 12.96 19.10 1.55
N MET A 293 13.00 18.28 0.49
CA MET A 293 14.24 17.78 -0.08
C MET A 293 14.31 18.12 -1.56
N HIS A 294 15.43 18.70 -1.99
CA HIS A 294 15.72 19.05 -3.38
C HIS A 294 16.23 17.82 -4.12
N VAL A 295 15.50 17.37 -5.14
CA VAL A 295 15.93 16.28 -6.02
C VAL A 295 16.84 16.87 -7.10
N SER A 296 18.15 16.68 -6.96
CA SER A 296 19.13 17.03 -8.01
C SER A 296 19.67 15.77 -8.69
N SER A 297 19.70 15.77 -10.02
CA SER A 297 20.44 14.80 -10.84
C SER A 297 21.91 14.71 -10.42
N PRO A 298 22.58 13.55 -10.58
CA PRO A 298 23.85 13.31 -9.90
C PRO A 298 25.02 14.01 -10.61
N CYS A 299 25.48 15.10 -10.03
CA CYS A 299 26.89 15.50 -10.07
C CYS A 299 27.22 16.49 -8.97
N ALA A 300 28.42 16.32 -8.41
CA ALA A 300 29.10 17.15 -7.41
C ALA A 300 28.68 16.95 -5.93
N ALA A 301 29.56 16.24 -5.23
CA ALA A 301 29.69 16.24 -3.78
C ALA A 301 29.85 17.67 -3.25
N LEU A 302 29.15 18.03 -2.16
CA LEU A 302 29.52 19.20 -1.37
C LEU A 302 29.33 18.98 0.14
N SER A 303 30.39 19.39 0.82
CA SER A 303 30.72 19.40 2.24
C SER A 303 29.75 20.20 3.13
N SER A 304 29.64 19.78 4.39
CA SER A 304 28.90 20.42 5.46
C SER A 304 29.44 21.82 5.82
N GLY A 305 28.67 22.87 5.48
CA GLY A 305 28.87 24.23 5.96
C GLY A 305 27.98 24.56 7.17
N LYS A 306 28.59 24.90 8.32
CA LYS A 306 27.91 25.39 9.52
C LYS A 306 27.28 26.77 9.28
N VAL A 307 25.98 26.91 9.52
CA VAL A 307 25.28 28.20 9.50
C VAL A 307 25.55 28.96 10.81
N LYS A 308 26.18 30.14 10.71
CA LYS A 308 26.30 31.14 11.79
C LYS A 308 24.98 31.90 11.94
N LYS A 309 24.51 32.08 13.19
CA LYS A 309 23.36 32.95 13.54
C LYS A 309 23.74 34.43 13.32
N GLY A 310 22.96 35.15 12.51
CA GLY A 310 23.07 36.60 12.32
C GLY A 310 22.39 37.38 13.44
N GLY A 311 23.05 38.44 13.91
CA GLY A 311 22.51 39.44 14.84
C GLY A 311 21.65 40.51 14.12
N PRO A 312 20.97 41.40 14.87
CA PRO A 312 19.97 42.32 14.34
C PRO A 312 20.59 43.52 13.60
N PRO A 313 19.82 44.18 12.71
CA PRO A 313 20.34 45.22 11.82
C PRO A 313 20.53 46.56 12.54
N PRO A 314 21.53 47.37 12.17
CA PRO A 314 21.69 48.73 12.68
C PRO A 314 20.76 49.73 11.98
N LYS A 315 20.50 50.84 12.68
CA LYS A 315 19.63 51.97 12.32
C LYS A 315 20.12 52.75 11.10
#